data_AF-A0A1V9K2T7-F1
#
_entry.id   AF-A0A1V9K2T7-F1
#
_cell.length_a   1.000
_cell.length_b   1.000
_cell.length_c   1.000
_cell.angle_alpha   90.00
_cell.angle_beta   90.00
_cell.angle_gamma   90.00
#
_symmetry.space_group_name_H-M   'P 1'
#
loop_
_entity.id
_entity.type
_entity.pdbx_description
1 polymer ?
#
loop_
_entity_poly.entity_id
_entity_poly.type
_entity_poly.pdbx_seq_one_letter_code
_entity_poly.pdbx_strand_id
1 'polypeptide(L)'
;MQFSASVPLSRPSRATARTRTALGLVLVLLLACFAALNPSPAHAADQLLSQGRPATASSTENGSFPAAAAVDGNAGTRWSSAFADPQWLQVDLGSVQQLTRVTLNWEAAYAKSFQIQTSTDANTWATVYSTTTATGGTQTLNITGSGRYVRLSGTARATPYGYSLWEFQVYGPGSTTPPDSFWGSTSDIPAANNAVEVKILNRTNGRYPDSQVYWSFNGQVHSIAEQPYLDMPANSAGRMYFYLGSPNSAYYDFIEFTVGNNVFNGNTTRVDAFGLKLAMRLHSKDGYDAEVGENRQTFAEDRAATFQRFTDAVPAPFKVLSQTQAPYRIIAPGSDPSFRAGGANANYFTSYAQSVGVNAATSDIFGCAAALAGDPDMCAALNRHVATLPASQQGDPAQYYKAAPANYYAKFWHDNAINGLAYGFPYDDVAGQSSFISHGSPQWLLVAVGW
;
A
#
# COMPACT_ATOMS: atom_id res chain seq x y z
N MET A 1 54.25 -96.66 -10.50
CA MET A 1 54.38 -96.96 -9.07
C MET A 1 53.91 -95.75 -8.27
N GLN A 2 52.93 -95.98 -7.40
CA GLN A 2 52.48 -95.22 -6.22
C GLN A 2 52.04 -93.75 -6.32
N PHE A 3 50.78 -93.58 -5.88
CA PHE A 3 50.03 -92.37 -5.52
C PHE A 3 50.68 -91.55 -4.40
N SER A 4 50.44 -90.23 -4.40
CA SER A 4 49.95 -89.52 -3.20
C SER A 4 49.39 -88.14 -3.55
N ALA A 5 48.20 -87.89 -3.01
CA ALA A 5 47.46 -86.64 -3.08
C ALA A 5 47.99 -85.62 -2.06
N SER A 6 47.85 -84.33 -2.35
CA SER A 6 47.93 -83.26 -1.35
C SER A 6 47.04 -82.10 -1.79
N VAL A 7 45.89 -81.97 -1.13
CA VAL A 7 45.00 -80.80 -1.23
C VAL A 7 45.56 -79.68 -0.36
N PRO A 8 45.74 -78.45 -0.86
CA PRO A 8 45.94 -77.29 -0.01
C PRO A 8 44.60 -76.57 0.26
N LEU A 9 44.35 -76.35 1.55
CA LEU A 9 43.28 -75.52 2.10
C LEU A 9 43.40 -74.07 1.62
N SER A 10 42.40 -73.60 0.87
CA SER A 10 42.18 -72.18 0.60
C SER A 10 41.59 -71.49 1.85
N ARG A 11 42.43 -70.76 2.57
CA ARG A 11 41.99 -69.80 3.60
C ARG A 11 41.44 -68.51 2.95
N PRO A 12 40.39 -67.90 3.51
CA PRO A 12 39.73 -66.76 2.89
C PRO A 12 40.61 -65.49 3.00
N SER A 13 40.86 -64.83 1.87
CA SER A 13 41.46 -63.50 1.84
C SER A 13 40.45 -62.48 2.36
N ARG A 14 40.81 -61.75 3.42
CA ARG A 14 40.13 -60.55 3.91
C ARG A 14 40.06 -59.51 2.79
N ALA A 15 38.92 -59.44 2.11
CA ALA A 15 38.59 -58.31 1.26
C ALA A 15 38.16 -57.15 2.17
N THR A 16 38.97 -56.10 2.13
CA THR A 16 38.76 -54.81 2.77
C THR A 16 37.44 -54.18 2.32
N ALA A 17 36.64 -53.77 3.30
CA ALA A 17 35.42 -53.00 3.12
C ALA A 17 35.74 -51.66 2.44
N ARG A 18 35.47 -51.55 1.14
CA ARG A 18 35.42 -50.27 0.43
C ARG A 18 34.04 -49.64 0.61
N THR A 19 33.96 -48.77 1.63
CA THR A 19 33.33 -47.44 1.56
C THR A 19 32.08 -47.30 0.70
N ARG A 20 30.92 -47.59 1.31
CA ARG A 20 29.62 -47.02 0.95
C ARG A 20 29.53 -45.58 1.48
N THR A 21 30.23 -44.63 0.86
CA THR A 21 30.18 -43.20 1.27
C THR A 21 30.47 -42.27 0.09
N ALA A 22 29.73 -42.40 -1.01
CA ALA A 22 29.85 -41.46 -2.13
C ALA A 22 28.53 -41.08 -2.81
N LEU A 23 27.37 -41.51 -2.29
CA LEU A 23 26.05 -41.13 -2.85
C LEU A 23 25.20 -40.24 -1.92
N GLY A 24 25.63 -40.00 -0.68
CA GLY A 24 24.93 -39.15 0.28
C GLY A 24 25.36 -37.68 0.30
N LEU A 25 26.57 -37.35 -0.21
CA LEU A 25 27.11 -35.99 -0.11
C LEU A 25 26.67 -35.05 -1.24
N VAL A 26 26.31 -35.59 -2.42
CA VAL A 26 25.89 -34.77 -3.57
C VAL A 26 24.44 -34.29 -3.41
N LEU A 27 23.57 -35.04 -2.72
CA LEU A 27 22.19 -34.64 -2.47
C LEU A 27 22.07 -33.58 -1.35
N VAL A 28 22.97 -33.60 -0.35
CA VAL A 28 22.97 -32.61 0.74
C VAL A 28 23.52 -31.26 0.30
N LEU A 29 24.48 -31.23 -0.65
CA LEU A 29 25.00 -29.97 -1.22
C LEU A 29 24.01 -29.29 -2.19
N LEU A 30 23.14 -30.06 -2.87
CA LEU A 30 22.07 -29.51 -3.73
C LEU A 30 20.86 -29.01 -2.93
N LEU A 31 20.55 -29.62 -1.77
CA LEU A 31 19.51 -29.10 -0.86
C LEU A 31 19.99 -27.91 0.00
N ALA A 32 21.29 -27.78 0.28
CA ALA A 32 21.83 -26.63 1.03
C ALA A 32 21.94 -25.35 0.18
N CYS A 33 21.99 -25.45 -1.16
CA CYS A 33 21.98 -24.27 -2.04
C CYS A 33 20.58 -23.68 -2.30
N PHE A 34 19.50 -24.40 -1.95
CA PHE A 34 18.13 -23.88 -2.05
C PHE A 34 17.61 -23.23 -0.75
N ALA A 35 18.35 -23.33 0.36
CA ALA A 35 17.94 -22.83 1.67
C ALA A 35 18.48 -21.43 2.03
N ALA A 36 19.10 -20.70 1.09
CA ALA A 36 19.70 -19.39 1.33
C ALA A 36 19.23 -18.29 0.35
N LEU A 37 18.11 -18.50 -0.33
CA LEU A 37 17.36 -17.43 -0.96
C LEU A 37 16.12 -17.20 -0.11
N ASN A 38 16.25 -16.41 0.95
CA ASN A 38 15.11 -15.63 1.40
C ASN A 38 14.92 -14.57 0.30
N PRO A 39 13.91 -14.66 -0.59
CA PRO A 39 13.57 -13.50 -1.38
C PRO A 39 13.26 -12.39 -0.37
N SER A 40 14.12 -11.37 -0.31
CA SER A 40 13.70 -10.13 0.31
C SER A 40 12.41 -9.73 -0.39
N PRO A 41 11.34 -9.36 0.32
CA PRO A 41 10.10 -8.97 -0.32
C PRO A 41 10.45 -7.89 -1.34
N ALA A 42 10.14 -8.15 -2.61
CA ALA A 42 10.27 -7.18 -3.67
C ALA A 42 9.23 -6.09 -3.39
N HIS A 43 9.58 -5.14 -2.52
CA HIS A 43 8.95 -3.84 -2.52
C HIS A 43 9.13 -3.29 -3.94
N ALA A 44 8.05 -2.87 -4.59
CA ALA A 44 8.19 -1.99 -5.73
C ALA A 44 9.19 -0.90 -5.32
N ALA A 45 10.31 -0.78 -6.04
CA ALA A 45 11.37 0.12 -5.65
C ALA A 45 10.78 1.53 -5.50
N ASP A 46 11.14 2.25 -4.43
CA ASP A 46 10.64 3.60 -4.21
C ASP A 46 10.77 4.45 -5.48
N GLN A 47 9.68 5.11 -5.86
CA GLN A 47 9.64 5.97 -7.02
C GLN A 47 10.45 7.24 -6.72
N LEU A 48 11.27 7.68 -7.68
CA LEU A 48 11.88 9.01 -7.65
C LEU A 48 10.80 10.08 -7.89
N LEU A 49 10.48 10.85 -6.86
CA LEU A 49 9.37 11.82 -6.85
C LEU A 49 9.81 13.22 -7.28
N SER A 50 11.08 13.58 -7.05
CA SER A 50 11.59 14.94 -7.28
C SER A 50 12.03 15.22 -8.72
N GLN A 51 12.28 14.20 -9.54
CA GLN A 51 12.87 14.43 -10.87
C GLN A 51 11.93 15.23 -11.79
N GLY A 52 12.48 16.28 -12.41
CA GLY A 52 11.76 17.20 -13.30
C GLY A 52 10.76 18.11 -12.58
N ARG A 53 10.70 18.09 -11.25
CA ARG A 53 9.75 18.90 -10.48
C ARG A 53 10.24 20.34 -10.32
N PRO A 54 9.33 21.32 -10.14
CA PRO A 54 9.72 22.69 -9.82
C PRO A 54 10.58 22.75 -8.56
N ALA A 55 11.73 23.42 -8.65
CA ALA A 55 12.63 23.63 -7.53
C ALA A 55 12.92 25.13 -7.35
N THR A 56 12.99 25.57 -6.10
CA THR A 56 13.37 26.94 -5.71
C THR A 56 14.47 26.89 -4.67
N ALA A 57 15.24 27.97 -4.56
CA ALA A 57 16.31 28.07 -3.59
C ALA A 57 16.34 29.47 -2.97
N SER A 58 16.90 29.56 -1.78
CA SER A 58 17.21 30.83 -1.09
C SER A 58 18.07 31.77 -1.93
N SER A 59 18.99 31.22 -2.72
CA SER A 59 19.85 31.96 -3.64
C SER A 59 20.45 31.03 -4.68
N THR A 60 21.11 31.63 -5.67
CA THR A 60 22.03 30.94 -6.58
C THR A 60 23.39 31.65 -6.60
N GLU A 61 24.47 30.92 -6.85
CA GLU A 61 25.81 31.49 -7.07
C GLU A 61 25.77 32.48 -8.25
N ASN A 62 25.10 32.09 -9.34
CA ASN A 62 24.76 32.90 -10.49
C ASN A 62 23.69 32.17 -11.35
N GLY A 63 23.35 32.72 -12.53
CA GLY A 63 22.33 32.17 -13.41
C GLY A 63 22.65 30.81 -14.05
N SER A 64 23.92 30.37 -14.04
CA SER A 64 24.33 29.08 -14.60
C SER A 64 24.11 27.90 -13.64
N PHE A 65 23.82 28.16 -12.36
CA PHE A 65 23.63 27.12 -11.33
C PHE A 65 22.25 27.21 -10.66
N PRO A 66 21.15 27.10 -11.44
CA PRO A 66 19.80 27.28 -10.93
C PRO A 66 19.35 26.12 -10.02
N ALA A 67 18.33 26.35 -9.19
CA ALA A 67 17.74 25.31 -8.33
C ALA A 67 17.27 24.07 -9.13
N ALA A 68 16.71 24.29 -10.32
CA ALA A 68 16.22 23.22 -11.20
C ALA A 68 17.31 22.22 -11.63
N ALA A 69 18.58 22.65 -11.65
CA ALA A 69 19.71 21.80 -12.03
C ALA A 69 20.06 20.72 -11.00
N ALA A 70 19.47 20.76 -9.80
CA ALA A 70 19.61 19.69 -8.81
C ALA A 70 18.48 18.65 -8.90
N VAL A 71 17.54 18.76 -9.84
CA VAL A 71 16.41 17.82 -9.98
C VAL A 71 16.16 17.44 -11.44
N ASP A 72 17.10 17.70 -12.34
CA ASP A 72 16.94 17.47 -13.78
C ASP A 72 17.37 16.05 -14.19
N GLY A 73 18.03 15.29 -13.31
CA GLY A 73 18.53 13.95 -13.57
C GLY A 73 19.87 13.92 -14.30
N ASN A 74 20.55 15.06 -14.39
CA ASN A 74 21.82 15.19 -15.08
C ASN A 74 22.94 15.49 -14.09
N ALA A 75 23.76 14.47 -13.79
CA ALA A 75 24.90 14.60 -12.89
C ALA A 75 26.04 15.52 -13.39
N GLY A 76 25.88 16.19 -14.54
CA GLY A 76 26.79 17.22 -15.05
C GLY A 76 26.31 18.66 -14.82
N THR A 77 25.08 18.86 -14.33
CA THR A 77 24.50 20.16 -13.98
C THR A 77 24.28 20.24 -12.47
N ARG A 78 24.38 21.44 -11.88
CA ARG A 78 24.29 21.62 -10.42
C ARG A 78 23.52 22.87 -10.03
N TRP A 79 22.81 22.78 -8.91
CA TRP A 79 22.47 23.98 -8.14
C TRP A 79 23.69 24.40 -7.31
N SER A 80 23.90 25.71 -7.16
CA SER A 80 24.84 26.24 -6.19
C SER A 80 24.30 27.49 -5.52
N SER A 81 24.46 27.63 -4.21
CA SER A 81 24.02 28.79 -3.44
C SER A 81 25.02 29.95 -3.46
N ALA A 82 24.59 31.11 -2.98
CA ALA A 82 25.50 32.15 -2.48
C ALA A 82 26.40 31.60 -1.35
N PHE A 83 27.56 32.24 -1.15
CA PHE A 83 28.61 31.75 -0.27
C PHE A 83 28.37 32.23 1.17
N ALA A 84 27.22 31.88 1.72
CA ALA A 84 26.74 32.29 3.03
C ALA A 84 26.01 31.15 3.74
N ASP A 85 25.87 31.29 5.05
CA ASP A 85 25.08 30.40 5.91
C ASP A 85 23.96 31.22 6.58
N PRO A 86 22.73 30.69 6.70
CA PRO A 86 22.20 29.46 6.11
C PRO A 86 21.76 29.65 4.65
N GLN A 87 21.57 28.56 3.92
CA GLN A 87 20.90 28.54 2.61
C GLN A 87 20.06 27.28 2.47
N TRP A 88 19.07 27.31 1.58
CA TRP A 88 18.20 26.18 1.30
C TRP A 88 17.92 26.00 -0.19
N LEU A 89 17.59 24.75 -0.55
CA LEU A 89 17.03 24.29 -1.81
C LEU A 89 15.78 23.47 -1.48
N GLN A 90 14.67 23.70 -2.18
CA GLN A 90 13.46 22.91 -2.03
C GLN A 90 12.89 22.47 -3.37
N VAL A 91 12.15 21.37 -3.36
CA VAL A 91 11.40 20.83 -4.50
C VAL A 91 9.91 20.75 -4.16
N ASP A 92 9.03 21.12 -5.11
CA ASP A 92 7.58 20.93 -5.06
C ASP A 92 7.19 19.63 -5.78
N LEU A 93 6.75 18.62 -5.03
CA LEU A 93 6.33 17.33 -5.58
C LEU A 93 4.97 17.38 -6.30
N GLY A 94 4.26 18.50 -6.24
CA GLY A 94 2.97 18.76 -6.89
C GLY A 94 1.75 18.42 -6.02
N SER A 95 1.87 17.45 -5.10
CA SER A 95 0.87 17.11 -4.09
C SER A 95 1.55 16.49 -2.87
N VAL A 96 0.83 16.31 -1.76
CA VAL A 96 1.38 15.65 -0.57
C VAL A 96 1.73 14.20 -0.92
N GLN A 97 3.00 13.83 -0.76
CA GLN A 97 3.51 12.48 -0.98
C GLN A 97 4.00 11.89 0.34
N GLN A 98 3.89 10.57 0.49
CA GLN A 98 4.66 9.85 1.50
C GLN A 98 6.12 9.74 1.05
N LEU A 99 7.05 9.90 1.99
CA LEU A 99 8.48 9.91 1.70
C LEU A 99 9.19 8.83 2.52
N THR A 100 10.13 8.15 1.87
CA THR A 100 10.89 7.04 2.46
C THR A 100 12.38 7.31 2.49
N ARG A 101 12.89 8.09 1.51
CA ARG A 101 14.32 8.28 1.33
C ARG A 101 14.64 9.58 0.61
N VAL A 102 15.77 10.18 0.98
CA VAL A 102 16.42 11.26 0.22
C VAL A 102 17.82 10.84 -0.15
N THR A 103 18.22 11.04 -1.39
CA THR A 103 19.61 10.93 -1.84
C THR A 103 20.11 12.30 -2.27
N LEU A 104 21.20 12.74 -1.65
CA LEU A 104 21.90 13.98 -1.98
C LEU A 104 23.19 13.62 -2.70
N ASN A 105 23.36 14.08 -3.93
CA ASN A 105 24.63 13.98 -4.64
C ASN A 105 25.32 15.35 -4.60
N TRP A 106 26.23 15.53 -3.65
CA TRP A 106 26.96 16.76 -3.46
C TRP A 106 28.08 16.94 -4.49
N GLU A 107 28.35 18.20 -4.84
CA GLU A 107 29.63 18.59 -5.42
C GLU A 107 30.73 18.60 -4.32
N ALA A 108 31.99 18.90 -4.66
CA ALA A 108 33.05 19.10 -3.67
C ALA A 108 32.68 20.15 -2.60
N ALA A 109 31.86 21.15 -2.94
CA ALA A 109 31.28 22.10 -2.01
C ALA A 109 29.93 21.60 -1.45
N TYR A 110 29.92 21.16 -0.19
CA TYR A 110 28.76 20.53 0.46
C TYR A 110 28.40 21.16 1.81
N ALA A 111 27.22 20.80 2.33
CA ALA A 111 26.81 21.17 3.68
C ALA A 111 27.38 20.20 4.72
N LYS A 112 28.15 20.70 5.68
CA LYS A 112 28.60 19.91 6.84
C LYS A 112 27.45 19.71 7.84
N SER A 113 26.66 20.76 8.04
CA SER A 113 25.45 20.74 8.87
C SER A 113 24.24 21.08 8.03
N PHE A 114 23.21 20.24 8.08
CA PHE A 114 21.94 20.48 7.38
C PHE A 114 20.77 19.74 8.00
N GLN A 115 19.57 20.13 7.57
CA GLN A 115 18.31 19.44 7.85
C GLN A 115 17.61 19.09 6.54
N ILE A 116 16.88 17.98 6.55
CA ILE A 116 15.81 17.73 5.57
C ILE A 116 14.49 18.04 6.25
N GLN A 117 13.67 18.84 5.59
CA GLN A 117 12.39 19.30 6.10
C GLN A 117 11.28 19.03 5.10
N THR A 118 10.08 18.77 5.60
CA THR A 118 8.88 18.60 4.77
C THR A 118 7.84 19.66 5.12
N SER A 119 6.97 19.97 4.16
CA SER A 119 5.86 20.92 4.34
C SER A 119 4.71 20.58 3.40
N THR A 120 3.48 20.88 3.80
CA THR A 120 2.30 20.81 2.94
C THR A 120 2.00 22.14 2.23
N ASP A 121 2.51 23.26 2.76
CA ASP A 121 2.14 24.64 2.36
C ASP A 121 3.34 25.53 1.99
N ALA A 122 4.57 25.02 2.11
CA ALA A 122 5.85 25.74 1.98
C ALA A 122 6.11 26.85 3.02
N ASN A 123 5.25 27.00 4.03
CA ASN A 123 5.37 28.00 5.09
C ASN A 123 5.75 27.37 6.43
N THR A 124 5.06 26.29 6.80
CA THR A 124 5.29 25.55 8.04
C THR A 124 6.09 24.30 7.73
N TRP A 125 7.22 24.11 8.41
CA TRP A 125 8.19 23.06 8.10
C TRP A 125 8.43 22.14 9.29
N ALA A 126 8.38 20.84 9.04
CA ALA A 126 8.74 19.80 9.99
C ALA A 126 10.11 19.20 9.61
N THR A 127 11.02 19.07 10.56
CA THR A 127 12.33 18.45 10.32
C THR A 127 12.21 16.92 10.41
N VAL A 128 12.56 16.24 9.32
CA VAL A 128 12.50 14.77 9.21
C VAL A 128 13.89 14.12 9.26
N TYR A 129 14.96 14.92 9.12
CA TYR A 129 16.34 14.49 9.30
C TYR A 129 17.23 15.68 9.66
N SER A 130 18.28 15.47 10.46
CA SER A 130 19.30 16.48 10.74
C SER A 130 20.68 15.86 10.95
N THR A 131 21.73 16.60 10.59
CA THR A 131 23.13 16.23 10.84
C THR A 131 24.01 17.47 10.99
N THR A 132 25.15 17.31 11.68
CA THR A 132 26.20 18.35 11.82
C THR A 132 27.59 17.87 11.37
N THR A 133 27.66 16.65 10.86
CA THR A 133 28.92 15.94 10.56
C THR A 133 28.88 15.24 9.20
N ALA A 134 28.10 15.79 8.26
CA ALA A 134 28.06 15.24 6.90
C ALA A 134 29.44 15.29 6.23
N THR A 135 29.67 14.34 5.33
CA THR A 135 30.97 14.09 4.67
C THR A 135 31.00 14.53 3.21
N GLY A 136 29.89 15.00 2.66
CA GLY A 136 29.74 15.26 1.22
C GLY A 136 29.56 13.98 0.40
N GLY A 137 29.85 14.05 -0.91
CA GLY A 137 29.66 12.94 -1.85
C GLY A 137 28.19 12.55 -2.04
N THR A 138 27.92 11.29 -2.38
CA THR A 138 26.55 10.77 -2.42
C THR A 138 26.12 10.29 -1.04
N GLN A 139 25.08 10.92 -0.47
CA GLN A 139 24.51 10.55 0.82
C GLN A 139 23.08 10.08 0.65
N THR A 140 22.80 8.87 1.13
CA THR A 140 21.44 8.31 1.17
C THR A 140 20.91 8.33 2.59
N LEU A 141 19.77 8.99 2.78
CA LEU A 141 19.14 9.27 4.06
C LEU A 141 17.78 8.59 4.08
N ASN A 142 17.58 7.67 5.02
CA ASN A 142 16.25 7.15 5.29
C ASN A 142 15.48 8.21 6.08
N ILE A 143 14.29 8.55 5.61
CA ILE A 143 13.40 9.50 6.26
C ILE A 143 12.01 8.90 6.40
N THR A 144 11.20 9.49 7.27
CA THR A 144 9.80 9.10 7.39
C THR A 144 9.00 10.38 7.60
N GLY A 145 7.96 10.55 6.79
CA GLY A 145 7.08 11.70 6.83
C GLY A 145 6.38 11.91 5.50
N SER A 146 5.42 12.82 5.49
CA SER A 146 4.74 13.27 4.29
C SER A 146 4.99 14.75 4.05
N GLY A 147 4.83 15.17 2.79
CA GLY A 147 4.91 16.57 2.40
C GLY A 147 4.68 16.76 0.92
N ARG A 148 4.20 17.94 0.54
CA ARG A 148 4.22 18.39 -0.86
C ARG A 148 5.58 18.98 -1.21
N TYR A 149 6.18 19.69 -0.26
CA TYR A 149 7.48 20.31 -0.42
C TYR A 149 8.51 19.58 0.43
N VAL A 150 9.71 19.41 -0.13
CA VAL A 150 10.86 18.85 0.59
C VAL A 150 12.03 19.81 0.44
N ARG A 151 12.65 20.19 1.55
CA ARG A 151 13.70 21.21 1.62
C ARG A 151 14.95 20.65 2.27
N LEU A 152 16.07 20.81 1.59
CA LEU A 152 17.39 20.80 2.20
C LEU A 152 17.64 22.20 2.79
N SER A 153 17.89 22.28 4.10
CA SER A 153 18.27 23.51 4.80
C SER A 153 19.70 23.36 5.34
N GLY A 154 20.67 23.94 4.63
CA GLY A 154 22.07 23.98 5.03
C GLY A 154 22.32 25.06 6.07
N THR A 155 22.96 24.69 7.17
CA THR A 155 23.26 25.60 8.30
C THR A 155 24.74 25.83 8.55
N ALA A 156 25.62 24.99 8.01
CA ALA A 156 27.06 25.24 7.98
C ALA A 156 27.72 24.60 6.75
N ARG A 157 28.45 25.41 5.97
CA ARG A 157 29.27 24.95 4.84
C ARG A 157 30.50 24.18 5.29
N ALA A 158 30.88 23.17 4.52
CA ALA A 158 32.13 22.42 4.74
C ALA A 158 33.36 23.08 4.11
N THR A 159 33.13 24.01 3.18
CA THR A 159 34.18 24.72 2.42
C THR A 159 33.89 26.24 2.43
N PRO A 160 34.83 27.09 1.96
CA PRO A 160 34.56 28.52 1.79
C PRO A 160 33.52 28.85 0.70
N TYR A 161 33.18 27.89 -0.18
CA TYR A 161 32.20 28.04 -1.26
C TYR A 161 30.76 27.83 -0.76
N GLY A 162 29.77 28.12 -1.60
CA GLY A 162 28.35 27.84 -1.32
C GLY A 162 28.04 26.35 -1.21
N TYR A 163 26.80 26.00 -0.86
CA TYR A 163 26.34 24.62 -0.99
C TYR A 163 26.11 24.31 -2.46
N SER A 164 26.46 23.09 -2.89
CA SER A 164 26.33 22.69 -4.28
C SER A 164 25.90 21.23 -4.42
N LEU A 165 24.83 21.00 -5.20
CA LEU A 165 24.26 19.68 -5.44
C LEU A 165 24.19 19.40 -6.93
N TRP A 166 24.74 18.26 -7.33
CA TRP A 166 24.45 17.64 -8.62
C TRP A 166 23.00 17.15 -8.65
N GLU A 167 22.54 16.47 -7.59
CA GLU A 167 21.17 15.92 -7.54
C GLU A 167 20.59 15.95 -6.12
N PHE A 168 19.31 16.29 -6.01
CA PHE A 168 18.45 16.23 -4.84
C PHE A 168 17.27 15.30 -5.12
N GLN A 169 17.46 14.03 -4.80
CA GLN A 169 16.54 12.96 -5.13
C GLN A 169 15.66 12.63 -3.93
N VAL A 170 14.36 12.83 -4.08
CA VAL A 170 13.35 12.49 -3.06
C VAL A 170 12.58 11.27 -3.53
N TYR A 171 12.50 10.26 -2.67
CA TYR A 171 11.85 9.00 -2.97
C TYR A 171 10.67 8.74 -2.04
N GLY A 172 9.69 8.03 -2.58
CA GLY A 172 8.56 7.50 -1.83
C GLY A 172 7.78 6.50 -2.68
N PRO A 173 6.68 5.94 -2.17
CA PRO A 173 5.87 4.98 -2.92
C PRO A 173 5.21 5.56 -4.18
N GLY A 174 5.17 6.90 -4.34
CA GLY A 174 4.45 7.59 -5.41
C GLY A 174 3.07 8.07 -4.97
N SER A 175 2.34 8.70 -5.90
CA SER A 175 0.95 9.11 -5.67
C SER A 175 0.09 7.88 -5.43
N THR A 176 -0.71 7.88 -4.36
CA THR A 176 -1.74 6.87 -4.13
C THR A 176 -2.85 6.95 -5.17
N THR A 177 -3.10 8.15 -5.71
CA THR A 177 -4.09 8.41 -6.75
C THR A 177 -3.64 7.86 -8.10
N PRO A 178 -4.45 7.00 -8.76
CA PRO A 178 -4.24 6.61 -10.15
C PRO A 178 -4.28 7.84 -11.09
N PRO A 179 -3.46 7.86 -12.16
CA PRO A 179 -3.52 8.95 -13.15
C PRO A 179 -4.82 8.90 -13.96
N ASP A 180 -5.23 9.97 -14.63
CA ASP A 180 -6.45 9.97 -15.47
C ASP A 180 -6.43 8.88 -16.55
N SER A 181 -5.26 8.53 -17.09
CA SER A 181 -5.10 7.43 -18.05
C SER A 181 -5.50 6.07 -17.46
N PHE A 182 -5.43 5.89 -16.14
CA PHE A 182 -5.97 4.71 -15.46
C PHE A 182 -7.50 4.68 -15.55
N TRP A 183 -8.20 5.80 -15.57
CA TRP A 183 -9.66 5.83 -15.66
C TRP A 183 -10.15 5.72 -17.12
N GLY A 184 -9.28 5.99 -18.09
CA GLY A 184 -9.57 5.91 -19.52
C GLY A 184 -10.42 7.08 -20.00
N SER A 185 -10.91 7.01 -21.24
CA SER A 185 -11.75 8.08 -21.78
C SER A 185 -13.11 8.13 -21.11
N THR A 186 -13.50 9.34 -20.68
CA THR A 186 -14.82 9.68 -20.15
C THR A 186 -15.73 10.35 -21.18
N SER A 187 -15.20 10.75 -22.35
CA SER A 187 -15.97 11.44 -23.40
C SER A 187 -17.06 10.57 -24.02
N ASP A 188 -16.86 9.24 -23.98
CA ASP A 188 -17.69 8.27 -24.68
C ASP A 188 -18.66 7.57 -23.73
N ILE A 189 -18.78 8.04 -22.48
CA ILE A 189 -19.74 7.51 -21.51
C ILE A 189 -21.14 7.99 -21.94
N PRO A 190 -22.11 7.07 -22.15
CA PRO A 190 -23.48 7.44 -22.45
C PRO A 190 -24.09 8.33 -21.38
N ALA A 191 -25.04 9.17 -21.75
CA ALA A 191 -25.83 9.90 -20.77
C ALA A 191 -26.74 8.91 -20.01
N ALA A 192 -26.71 8.97 -18.68
CA ALA A 192 -27.61 8.19 -17.83
C ALA A 192 -29.06 8.61 -18.09
N ASN A 193 -29.97 7.64 -18.29
CA ASN A 193 -31.41 7.92 -18.32
C ASN A 193 -32.02 7.78 -16.91
N ASN A 194 -31.37 7.04 -16.02
CA ASN A 194 -31.71 6.98 -14.60
C ASN A 194 -30.81 7.94 -13.80
N ALA A 195 -30.25 7.47 -12.68
CA ALA A 195 -29.50 8.32 -11.76
C ALA A 195 -28.04 8.47 -12.19
N VAL A 196 -27.36 7.38 -12.55
CA VAL A 196 -25.92 7.39 -12.86
C VAL A 196 -25.57 6.31 -13.89
N GLU A 197 -24.73 6.65 -14.86
CA GLU A 197 -24.20 5.67 -15.81
C GLU A 197 -22.95 5.01 -15.20
N VAL A 198 -23.01 3.71 -14.94
CA VAL A 198 -21.87 2.95 -14.42
C VAL A 198 -21.07 2.39 -15.58
N LYS A 199 -19.77 2.67 -15.64
CA LYS A 199 -18.83 2.04 -16.59
C LYS A 199 -17.87 1.13 -15.84
N ILE A 200 -17.81 -0.12 -16.26
CA ILE A 200 -16.89 -1.11 -15.70
C ILE A 200 -15.60 -1.12 -16.52
N LEU A 201 -14.47 -1.01 -15.84
CA LEU A 201 -13.14 -0.92 -16.43
C LEU A 201 -12.31 -2.15 -16.10
N ASN A 202 -11.82 -2.84 -17.12
CA ASN A 202 -10.86 -3.91 -16.95
C ASN A 202 -9.47 -3.34 -16.64
N ARG A 203 -8.98 -3.57 -15.42
CA ARG A 203 -7.63 -3.21 -14.95
C ARG A 203 -6.87 -4.43 -14.46
N THR A 204 -7.14 -5.58 -15.07
CA THR A 204 -6.49 -6.86 -14.73
C THR A 204 -5.08 -6.99 -15.32
N ASN A 205 -4.47 -5.89 -15.80
CA ASN A 205 -3.12 -5.86 -16.36
C ASN A 205 -2.89 -6.90 -17.48
N GLY A 206 -3.93 -7.14 -18.30
CA GLY A 206 -3.90 -8.12 -19.39
C GLY A 206 -4.07 -9.57 -18.95
N ARG A 207 -4.31 -9.83 -17.65
CA ARG A 207 -4.54 -11.18 -17.12
C ARG A 207 -5.83 -11.79 -17.64
N TYR A 208 -6.89 -11.00 -17.72
CA TYR A 208 -8.19 -11.41 -18.22
C TYR A 208 -8.64 -10.48 -19.35
N PRO A 209 -9.10 -11.01 -20.50
CA PRO A 209 -9.78 -10.19 -21.50
C PRO A 209 -11.15 -9.75 -20.96
N ASP A 210 -11.75 -8.72 -21.56
CA ASP A 210 -13.06 -8.18 -21.16
C ASP A 210 -14.18 -9.23 -21.17
N SER A 211 -14.07 -10.27 -22.00
CA SER A 211 -15.01 -11.40 -22.04
C SER A 211 -14.92 -12.34 -20.83
N GLN A 212 -13.94 -12.13 -19.95
CA GLN A 212 -13.72 -12.91 -18.72
C GLN A 212 -13.73 -12.06 -17.45
N VAL A 213 -14.08 -10.78 -17.56
CA VAL A 213 -14.34 -9.91 -16.41
C VAL A 213 -15.84 -9.69 -16.34
N TYR A 214 -16.48 -10.27 -15.33
CA TYR A 214 -17.93 -10.25 -15.19
C TYR A 214 -18.34 -9.29 -14.09
N TRP A 215 -19.52 -8.71 -14.23
CA TRP A 215 -20.24 -8.04 -13.17
C TRP A 215 -21.63 -8.65 -12.99
N SER A 216 -22.18 -8.55 -11.78
CA SER A 216 -23.57 -8.90 -11.52
C SER A 216 -24.28 -7.87 -10.65
N PHE A 217 -25.53 -7.58 -10.99
CA PHE A 217 -26.40 -6.69 -10.24
C PHE A 217 -27.85 -7.09 -10.46
N ASN A 218 -28.67 -7.14 -9.39
CA ASN A 218 -30.08 -7.50 -9.44
C ASN A 218 -30.39 -8.78 -10.27
N GLY A 219 -29.54 -9.80 -10.13
CA GLY A 219 -29.71 -11.10 -10.81
C GLY A 219 -29.26 -11.12 -12.28
N GLN A 220 -28.85 -9.99 -12.86
CA GLN A 220 -28.22 -9.94 -14.17
C GLN A 220 -26.72 -10.19 -14.04
N VAL A 221 -26.14 -10.87 -15.02
CA VAL A 221 -24.70 -11.15 -15.08
C VAL A 221 -24.22 -10.94 -16.52
N HIS A 222 -23.20 -10.11 -16.70
CA HIS A 222 -22.61 -9.83 -18.00
C HIS A 222 -21.09 -9.73 -17.89
N SER A 223 -20.39 -10.08 -18.95
CA SER A 223 -18.99 -9.70 -19.11
C SER A 223 -18.86 -8.24 -19.58
N ILE A 224 -17.70 -7.61 -19.35
CA ILE A 224 -17.41 -6.27 -19.90
C ILE A 224 -17.53 -6.26 -21.43
N ALA A 225 -17.13 -7.34 -22.11
CA ALA A 225 -17.20 -7.43 -23.57
C ALA A 225 -18.65 -7.44 -24.08
N GLU A 226 -19.59 -8.00 -23.32
CA GLU A 226 -21.02 -8.02 -23.67
C GLU A 226 -21.69 -6.69 -23.31
N GLN A 227 -21.41 -6.17 -22.12
CA GLN A 227 -22.08 -4.98 -21.60
C GLN A 227 -21.14 -4.22 -20.64
N PRO A 228 -20.38 -3.22 -21.13
CA PRO A 228 -19.43 -2.46 -20.32
C PRO A 228 -20.09 -1.33 -19.51
N TYR A 229 -21.39 -1.08 -19.73
CA TYR A 229 -22.16 -0.01 -19.12
C TYR A 229 -23.43 -0.51 -18.44
N LEU A 230 -23.84 0.17 -17.36
CA LEU A 230 -25.09 -0.07 -16.66
C LEU A 230 -25.71 1.29 -16.28
N ASP A 231 -26.83 1.63 -16.91
CA ASP A 231 -27.67 2.76 -16.53
C ASP A 231 -28.38 2.43 -15.22
N MET A 232 -27.81 2.87 -14.10
CA MET A 232 -28.14 2.37 -12.76
C MET A 232 -29.49 2.92 -12.29
N PRO A 233 -30.50 2.05 -12.07
CA PRO A 233 -31.78 2.49 -11.51
C PRO A 233 -31.63 2.84 -10.02
N ALA A 234 -32.58 3.63 -9.53
CA ALA A 234 -32.70 3.86 -8.09
C ALA A 234 -32.86 2.52 -7.35
N ASN A 235 -32.16 2.38 -6.24
CA ASN A 235 -32.12 1.17 -5.44
C ASN A 235 -31.78 1.48 -3.98
N SER A 236 -32.05 0.51 -3.11
CA SER A 236 -31.73 0.58 -1.69
C SER A 236 -30.88 -0.63 -1.32
N ALA A 237 -29.73 -0.41 -0.67
CA ALA A 237 -28.80 -1.45 -0.25
C ALA A 237 -28.34 -2.38 -1.40
N GLY A 238 -28.04 -1.78 -2.55
CA GLY A 238 -27.52 -2.48 -3.72
C GLY A 238 -26.10 -3.01 -3.52
N ARG A 239 -25.83 -4.18 -4.10
CA ARG A 239 -24.48 -4.74 -4.24
C ARG A 239 -24.24 -5.10 -5.69
N MET A 240 -23.14 -4.60 -6.24
CA MET A 240 -22.65 -5.02 -7.56
C MET A 240 -21.42 -5.88 -7.35
N TYR A 241 -21.51 -7.14 -7.75
CA TYR A 241 -20.42 -8.10 -7.64
C TYR A 241 -19.59 -8.12 -8.92
N PHE A 242 -18.31 -8.44 -8.79
CA PHE A 242 -17.37 -8.60 -9.89
C PHE A 242 -16.71 -9.96 -9.79
N TYR A 243 -16.49 -10.63 -10.93
CA TYR A 243 -15.89 -11.96 -10.99
C TYR A 243 -14.84 -12.03 -12.10
N LEU A 244 -13.79 -12.80 -11.90
CA LEU A 244 -12.74 -13.02 -12.90
C LEU A 244 -12.67 -14.47 -13.37
N GLY A 245 -12.57 -14.67 -14.68
CA GLY A 245 -12.49 -15.97 -15.35
C GLY A 245 -13.84 -16.60 -15.66
N SER A 246 -14.80 -16.56 -14.73
CA SER A 246 -16.16 -17.06 -14.91
C SER A 246 -17.17 -16.26 -14.08
N PRO A 247 -18.47 -16.23 -14.44
CA PRO A 247 -19.51 -15.48 -13.72
C PRO A 247 -19.83 -16.00 -12.30
N ASN A 248 -19.27 -17.15 -11.93
CA ASN A 248 -19.44 -17.82 -10.63
C ASN A 248 -18.09 -18.13 -9.96
N SER A 249 -17.03 -17.43 -10.37
CA SER A 249 -15.67 -17.64 -9.90
C SER A 249 -15.54 -17.39 -8.40
N ALA A 250 -14.64 -18.13 -7.74
CA ALA A 250 -14.25 -17.85 -6.36
C ALA A 250 -13.40 -16.56 -6.23
N TYR A 251 -12.86 -16.06 -7.35
CA TYR A 251 -12.26 -14.73 -7.44
C TYR A 251 -13.34 -13.70 -7.69
N TYR A 252 -13.91 -13.18 -6.60
CA TYR A 252 -14.94 -12.17 -6.66
C TYR A 252 -14.75 -11.09 -5.61
N ASP A 253 -15.39 -9.95 -5.83
CA ASP A 253 -15.53 -8.90 -4.82
C ASP A 253 -16.77 -8.05 -5.15
N PHE A 254 -17.09 -7.05 -4.34
CA PHE A 254 -18.24 -6.20 -4.60
C PHE A 254 -18.05 -4.76 -4.13
N ILE A 255 -18.86 -3.87 -4.71
CA ILE A 255 -19.13 -2.54 -4.18
C ILE A 255 -20.55 -2.50 -3.61
N GLU A 256 -20.77 -1.63 -2.63
CA GLU A 256 -22.07 -1.41 -2.01
C GLU A 256 -22.53 0.01 -2.30
N PHE A 257 -23.84 0.18 -2.49
CA PHE A 257 -24.40 1.50 -2.74
C PHE A 257 -25.89 1.60 -2.44
N THR A 258 -26.35 2.83 -2.29
CA THR A 258 -27.76 3.24 -2.37
C THR A 258 -27.86 4.38 -3.36
N VAL A 259 -28.65 4.17 -4.41
CA VAL A 259 -28.85 5.16 -5.47
C VAL A 259 -30.25 5.72 -5.35
N GLY A 260 -30.35 6.99 -4.99
CA GLY A 260 -31.62 7.72 -5.02
C GLY A 260 -31.87 8.36 -6.39
N ASN A 261 -33.00 9.05 -6.54
CA ASN A 261 -33.38 9.67 -7.82
C ASN A 261 -32.35 10.70 -8.35
N ASN A 262 -31.55 11.31 -7.47
CA ASN A 262 -30.52 12.28 -7.85
C ASN A 262 -29.34 12.28 -6.87
N VAL A 263 -29.02 11.14 -6.29
CA VAL A 263 -27.91 11.00 -5.34
C VAL A 263 -27.29 9.62 -5.45
N PHE A 264 -25.98 9.56 -5.46
CA PHE A 264 -25.23 8.33 -5.30
C PHE A 264 -24.64 8.29 -3.89
N ASN A 265 -24.75 7.14 -3.22
CA ASN A 265 -24.05 6.84 -1.97
C ASN A 265 -23.41 5.47 -2.14
N GLY A 266 -22.11 5.33 -2.03
CA GLY A 266 -21.49 4.02 -2.20
C GLY A 266 -20.02 3.95 -1.83
N ASN A 267 -19.53 2.73 -1.69
CA ASN A 267 -18.17 2.44 -1.24
C ASN A 267 -17.65 1.11 -1.84
N THR A 268 -16.33 0.99 -1.93
CA THR A 268 -15.68 -0.32 -1.92
C THR A 268 -15.67 -0.85 -0.47
N THR A 269 -15.47 -2.14 -0.24
CA THR A 269 -15.43 -2.65 1.14
C THR A 269 -14.47 -3.81 1.35
N ARG A 270 -13.79 -3.80 2.50
CA ARG A 270 -12.94 -4.89 3.01
C ARG A 270 -13.42 -5.36 4.38
N VAL A 271 -14.62 -4.94 4.80
CA VAL A 271 -15.24 -5.33 6.08
C VAL A 271 -15.31 -6.85 6.23
N ASP A 272 -15.63 -7.56 5.16
CA ASP A 272 -15.69 -9.02 5.15
C ASP A 272 -14.35 -9.64 4.74
N ALA A 273 -13.78 -9.15 3.63
CA ALA A 273 -12.57 -9.69 3.03
C ALA A 273 -12.13 -8.88 1.80
N PHE A 274 -10.85 -8.95 1.45
CA PHE A 274 -10.32 -8.58 0.13
C PHE A 274 -10.36 -9.78 -0.82
N GLY A 275 -11.06 -9.62 -1.95
CA GLY A 275 -11.18 -10.62 -3.00
C GLY A 275 -10.55 -10.18 -4.31
N LEU A 276 -10.89 -9.00 -4.82
CA LEU A 276 -10.36 -8.40 -6.06
C LEU A 276 -9.97 -6.96 -5.79
N LYS A 277 -9.04 -6.40 -6.56
CA LYS A 277 -8.71 -4.97 -6.47
C LYS A 277 -9.85 -4.17 -7.07
N LEU A 278 -10.44 -3.26 -6.30
CA LEU A 278 -11.55 -2.42 -6.72
C LEU A 278 -11.23 -0.95 -6.41
N ALA A 279 -11.52 -0.09 -7.38
CA ALA A 279 -11.56 1.35 -7.18
C ALA A 279 -12.76 1.96 -7.91
N MET A 280 -13.25 3.07 -7.39
CA MET A 280 -14.37 3.81 -7.96
C MET A 280 -14.00 5.26 -8.17
N ARG A 281 -14.54 5.87 -9.22
CA ARG A 281 -14.49 7.33 -9.45
C ARG A 281 -15.88 7.84 -9.79
N LEU A 282 -16.43 8.70 -8.95
CA LEU A 282 -17.73 9.33 -9.14
C LEU A 282 -17.53 10.75 -9.69
N HIS A 283 -18.23 11.06 -10.77
CA HIS A 283 -18.33 12.43 -11.28
C HIS A 283 -19.78 12.88 -11.33
N SER A 284 -20.03 14.12 -10.94
CA SER A 284 -21.35 14.75 -10.92
C SER A 284 -21.43 15.96 -11.85
N LYS A 285 -22.65 16.32 -12.22
CA LYS A 285 -22.92 17.38 -13.22
C LYS A 285 -22.45 18.78 -12.80
N ASP A 286 -22.21 18.99 -11.51
CA ASP A 286 -21.70 20.23 -10.94
C ASP A 286 -20.17 20.27 -10.82
N GLY A 287 -19.48 19.25 -11.36
CA GLY A 287 -18.02 19.17 -11.37
C GLY A 287 -17.41 18.49 -10.15
N TYR A 288 -18.22 17.94 -9.23
CA TYR A 288 -17.70 17.05 -8.20
C TYR A 288 -17.06 15.82 -8.85
N ASP A 289 -15.83 15.49 -8.45
CA ASP A 289 -15.06 14.34 -8.92
C ASP A 289 -14.26 13.77 -7.75
N ALA A 290 -14.55 12.52 -7.38
CA ALA A 290 -13.89 11.84 -6.26
C ALA A 290 -13.61 10.38 -6.58
N GLU A 291 -12.46 9.90 -6.10
CA GLU A 291 -12.00 8.53 -6.27
C GLU A 291 -11.61 7.86 -4.94
N VAL A 292 -11.93 6.57 -4.83
CA VAL A 292 -11.71 5.72 -3.65
C VAL A 292 -11.40 4.28 -4.05
N GLY A 293 -10.86 3.51 -3.12
CA GLY A 293 -10.50 2.10 -3.31
C GLY A 293 -8.99 1.87 -3.31
N GLU A 294 -8.54 0.75 -3.85
CA GLU A 294 -7.10 0.43 -3.89
C GLU A 294 -6.30 1.46 -4.70
N ASN A 295 -5.11 1.81 -4.19
CA ASN A 295 -4.26 2.83 -4.77
C ASN A 295 -3.56 2.38 -6.08
N ARG A 296 -2.90 3.33 -6.74
CA ARG A 296 -2.13 3.09 -7.98
C ARG A 296 -1.11 1.96 -7.85
N GLN A 297 -0.37 1.89 -6.75
CA GLN A 297 0.65 0.87 -6.55
C GLN A 297 0.01 -0.53 -6.49
N THR A 298 -1.07 -0.67 -5.75
CA THR A 298 -1.82 -1.93 -5.63
C THR A 298 -2.38 -2.37 -6.98
N PHE A 299 -2.89 -1.44 -7.81
CA PHE A 299 -3.32 -1.76 -9.18
C PHE A 299 -2.18 -2.09 -10.15
N ALA A 300 -0.94 -1.66 -9.87
CA ALA A 300 0.21 -1.89 -10.74
C ALA A 300 0.89 -3.26 -10.51
N GLU A 301 0.76 -3.84 -9.31
CA GLU A 301 1.29 -5.17 -8.99
C GLU A 301 0.31 -6.29 -9.35
N ASP A 302 0.76 -7.55 -9.41
CA ASP A 302 -0.15 -8.71 -9.46
C ASP A 302 -0.78 -8.96 -8.09
N ARG A 303 -2.00 -9.50 -8.05
CA ARG A 303 -2.74 -9.80 -6.83
C ARG A 303 -1.97 -10.66 -5.83
N ALA A 304 -1.15 -11.60 -6.31
CA ALA A 304 -0.30 -12.42 -5.46
C ALA A 304 0.73 -11.57 -4.71
N ALA A 305 1.24 -10.49 -5.32
CA ALA A 305 2.12 -9.54 -4.64
C ALA A 305 1.36 -8.78 -3.53
N THR A 306 0.11 -8.40 -3.75
CA THR A 306 -0.74 -7.79 -2.71
C THR A 306 -0.92 -8.72 -1.50
N PHE A 307 -1.16 -10.02 -1.73
CA PHE A 307 -1.23 -11.02 -0.66
C PHE A 307 0.09 -11.15 0.12
N GLN A 308 1.21 -11.12 -0.59
CA GLN A 308 2.53 -11.18 0.03
C GLN A 308 2.80 -9.92 0.87
N ARG A 309 2.54 -8.72 0.32
CA ARG A 309 2.70 -7.46 1.06
C ARG A 309 1.82 -7.41 2.31
N PHE A 310 0.59 -7.91 2.24
CA PHE A 310 -0.25 -8.06 3.43
C PHE A 310 0.45 -8.92 4.49
N THR A 311 0.90 -10.12 4.09
CA THR A 311 1.55 -11.09 4.99
C THR A 311 2.84 -10.56 5.61
N ASP A 312 3.57 -9.70 4.89
CA ASP A 312 4.81 -9.08 5.34
C ASP A 312 4.56 -7.89 6.27
N ALA A 313 3.53 -7.09 5.97
CA ALA A 313 3.22 -5.87 6.71
C ALA A 313 2.54 -6.12 8.07
N VAL A 314 1.69 -7.15 8.16
CA VAL A 314 0.88 -7.35 9.38
C VAL A 314 1.61 -8.14 10.48
N PRO A 315 1.34 -7.88 11.77
CA PRO A 315 1.86 -8.67 12.87
C PRO A 315 1.45 -10.14 12.82
N ALA A 316 2.18 -11.00 13.53
CA ALA A 316 2.00 -12.46 13.50
C ALA A 316 0.54 -12.95 13.64
N PRO A 317 -0.31 -12.42 14.55
CA PRO A 317 -1.70 -12.85 14.67
C PRO A 317 -2.54 -12.71 13.39
N PHE A 318 -2.22 -11.75 12.52
CA PHE A 318 -2.99 -11.42 11.32
C PHE A 318 -2.50 -12.15 10.06
N LYS A 319 -1.33 -12.80 10.10
CA LYS A 319 -0.76 -13.48 8.92
C LYS A 319 -1.64 -14.64 8.42
N VAL A 320 -2.41 -15.26 9.32
CA VAL A 320 -3.35 -16.34 8.98
C VAL A 320 -4.46 -15.88 8.03
N LEU A 321 -4.79 -14.58 8.03
CA LEU A 321 -5.90 -14.02 7.27
C LEU A 321 -5.74 -14.12 5.75
N SER A 322 -4.50 -14.10 5.25
CA SER A 322 -4.18 -14.33 3.83
C SER A 322 -4.06 -15.82 3.48
N GLN A 323 -4.16 -16.72 4.47
CA GLN A 323 -3.94 -18.15 4.32
C GLN A 323 -5.23 -18.95 4.41
N THR A 324 -6.15 -18.60 5.32
CA THR A 324 -7.37 -19.36 5.62
C THR A 324 -8.26 -19.61 4.39
N GLN A 325 -8.36 -18.63 3.49
CA GLN A 325 -9.11 -18.74 2.24
C GLN A 325 -8.22 -18.56 1.00
N ALA A 326 -6.92 -18.82 1.12
CA ALA A 326 -6.01 -18.75 -0.02
C ALA A 326 -6.40 -19.77 -1.11
N PRO A 327 -6.19 -19.45 -2.40
CA PRO A 327 -5.72 -18.16 -2.93
C PRO A 327 -6.83 -17.11 -3.10
N TYR A 328 -8.06 -17.40 -2.68
CA TYR A 328 -9.25 -16.66 -3.10
C TYR A 328 -9.48 -15.37 -2.33
N ARG A 329 -9.20 -15.29 -1.04
CA ARG A 329 -9.47 -14.08 -0.23
C ARG A 329 -8.47 -13.87 0.91
N ILE A 330 -8.26 -12.60 1.27
CA ILE A 330 -7.74 -12.21 2.58
C ILE A 330 -8.94 -11.84 3.44
N ILE A 331 -9.23 -12.61 4.50
CA ILE A 331 -10.46 -12.42 5.28
C ILE A 331 -10.29 -11.45 6.43
N ALA A 332 -11.36 -10.73 6.78
CA ALA A 332 -11.34 -9.85 7.94
C ALA A 332 -11.15 -10.64 9.24
N PRO A 333 -10.45 -10.08 10.25
CA PRO A 333 -10.10 -10.79 11.47
C PRO A 333 -11.32 -11.34 12.21
N GLY A 334 -12.42 -10.57 12.29
CA GLY A 334 -13.66 -10.99 12.94
C GLY A 334 -14.30 -12.24 12.30
N SER A 335 -13.95 -12.58 11.07
CA SER A 335 -14.45 -13.75 10.33
C SER A 335 -13.51 -14.96 10.42
N ASP A 336 -12.27 -14.79 10.89
CA ASP A 336 -11.31 -15.88 11.01
C ASP A 336 -11.47 -16.62 12.36
N PRO A 337 -11.45 -17.98 12.36
CA PRO A 337 -11.58 -18.76 13.59
C PRO A 337 -10.53 -18.43 14.66
N SER A 338 -9.34 -17.95 14.29
CA SER A 338 -8.28 -17.63 15.25
C SER A 338 -8.63 -16.46 16.17
N PHE A 339 -9.45 -15.50 15.73
CA PHE A 339 -9.87 -14.35 16.55
C PHE A 339 -11.24 -14.52 17.22
N ARG A 340 -11.93 -15.63 16.93
CA ARG A 340 -13.22 -15.99 17.55
C ARG A 340 -13.01 -16.78 18.84
N ALA A 341 -14.07 -16.96 19.62
CA ALA A 341 -14.04 -17.71 20.88
C ALA A 341 -13.37 -19.10 20.70
N GLY A 342 -12.37 -19.40 21.53
CA GLY A 342 -11.57 -20.62 21.47
C GLY A 342 -10.39 -20.58 20.48
N GLY A 343 -10.29 -19.54 19.65
CA GLY A 343 -9.15 -19.30 18.77
C GLY A 343 -7.91 -18.79 19.50
N ALA A 344 -6.73 -18.95 18.89
CA ALA A 344 -5.45 -18.57 19.47
C ALA A 344 -5.33 -17.06 19.79
N ASN A 345 -6.07 -16.23 19.06
CA ASN A 345 -6.09 -14.77 19.17
C ASN A 345 -7.41 -14.24 19.76
N ALA A 346 -8.25 -15.10 20.36
CA ALA A 346 -9.57 -14.73 20.90
C ALA A 346 -9.53 -13.59 21.93
N ASN A 347 -8.39 -13.41 22.61
CA ASN A 347 -8.17 -12.40 23.64
C ASN A 347 -7.30 -11.22 23.18
N TYR A 348 -7.07 -11.06 21.87
CA TYR A 348 -6.17 -10.04 21.32
C TYR A 348 -6.46 -8.62 21.83
N PHE A 349 -7.73 -8.23 21.96
CA PHE A 349 -8.12 -6.91 22.45
C PHE A 349 -8.52 -6.86 23.93
N THR A 350 -8.69 -8.00 24.60
CA THR A 350 -9.38 -8.09 25.91
C THR A 350 -8.83 -7.11 26.94
N SER A 351 -7.51 -7.12 27.18
CA SER A 351 -6.90 -6.25 28.19
C SER A 351 -7.00 -4.76 27.82
N TYR A 352 -6.90 -4.43 26.54
CA TYR A 352 -6.97 -3.05 26.07
C TYR A 352 -8.40 -2.50 26.17
N ALA A 353 -9.40 -3.26 25.73
CA ALA A 353 -10.80 -2.88 25.87
C ALA A 353 -11.20 -2.71 27.35
N GLN A 354 -10.77 -3.62 28.22
CA GLN A 354 -11.02 -3.51 29.66
C GLN A 354 -10.38 -2.26 30.29
N SER A 355 -9.23 -1.80 29.79
CA SER A 355 -8.56 -0.59 30.29
C SER A 355 -9.37 0.70 30.08
N VAL A 356 -10.32 0.68 29.14
CA VAL A 356 -11.25 1.78 28.83
C VAL A 356 -12.69 1.45 29.24
N GLY A 357 -12.88 0.42 30.08
CA GLY A 357 -14.20 0.06 30.62
C GLY A 357 -15.09 -0.75 29.66
N VAL A 358 -14.55 -1.24 28.54
CA VAL A 358 -15.31 -2.04 27.56
C VAL A 358 -15.08 -3.52 27.81
N ASN A 359 -16.18 -4.28 27.94
CA ASN A 359 -16.16 -5.74 28.00
C ASN A 359 -16.78 -6.33 26.74
N ALA A 360 -15.97 -6.54 25.71
CA ALA A 360 -16.38 -7.09 24.42
C ALA A 360 -15.40 -8.19 23.98
N ALA A 361 -15.91 -9.19 23.25
CA ALA A 361 -15.04 -10.19 22.63
C ALA A 361 -14.18 -9.53 21.54
N THR A 362 -12.97 -10.05 21.32
CA THR A 362 -12.08 -9.58 20.25
C THR A 362 -12.77 -9.56 18.88
N SER A 363 -13.56 -10.59 18.55
CA SER A 363 -14.33 -10.66 17.31
C SER A 363 -15.39 -9.56 17.21
N ASP A 364 -16.01 -9.18 18.33
CA ASP A 364 -17.03 -8.13 18.37
C ASP A 364 -16.40 -6.74 18.21
N ILE A 365 -15.17 -6.56 18.69
CA ILE A 365 -14.39 -5.34 18.45
C ILE A 365 -14.05 -5.22 16.96
N PHE A 366 -13.52 -6.27 16.33
CA PHE A 366 -13.23 -6.24 14.90
C PHE A 366 -14.49 -6.01 14.04
N GLY A 367 -15.61 -6.62 14.43
CA GLY A 367 -16.87 -6.55 13.69
C GLY A 367 -17.84 -5.48 14.15
N CYS A 368 -17.44 -4.60 15.07
CA CYS A 368 -18.33 -3.62 15.73
C CYS A 368 -19.71 -4.17 16.11
N ALA A 369 -19.70 -5.35 16.73
CA ALA A 369 -20.90 -6.12 17.01
C ALA A 369 -21.28 -6.08 18.50
N ALA A 370 -22.39 -6.72 18.84
CA ALA A 370 -22.90 -6.83 20.20
C ALA A 370 -23.01 -5.44 20.88
N ALA A 371 -22.35 -5.24 22.02
CA ALA A 371 -22.38 -3.98 22.76
C ALA A 371 -21.81 -2.79 21.97
N LEU A 372 -20.99 -3.03 20.94
CA LEU A 372 -20.39 -1.99 20.10
C LEU A 372 -21.22 -1.62 18.87
N ALA A 373 -22.30 -2.35 18.57
CA ALA A 373 -23.16 -2.07 17.42
C ALA A 373 -23.97 -0.76 17.53
N GLY A 374 -24.04 -0.18 18.73
CA GLY A 374 -24.67 1.13 18.97
C GLY A 374 -23.68 2.23 19.32
N ASP A 375 -22.37 1.94 19.29
CA ASP A 375 -21.31 2.85 19.71
C ASP A 375 -20.18 2.90 18.67
N PRO A 376 -20.43 3.59 17.54
CA PRO A 376 -19.50 3.64 16.42
C PRO A 376 -18.16 4.28 16.81
N ASP A 377 -18.19 5.35 17.62
CA ASP A 377 -17.00 6.06 18.06
C ASP A 377 -16.10 5.14 18.91
N MET A 378 -16.66 4.43 19.90
CA MET A 378 -15.88 3.49 20.70
C MET A 378 -15.36 2.31 19.88
N CYS A 379 -16.16 1.76 18.97
CA CYS A 379 -15.68 0.67 18.10
C CYS A 379 -14.48 1.12 17.25
N ALA A 380 -14.60 2.28 16.60
CA ALA A 380 -13.53 2.85 15.79
C ALA A 380 -12.29 3.14 16.65
N ALA A 381 -12.47 3.72 17.83
CA ALA A 381 -11.39 4.03 18.75
C ALA A 381 -10.64 2.78 19.26
N LEU A 382 -11.35 1.67 19.48
CA LEU A 382 -10.74 0.38 19.83
C LEU A 382 -9.95 -0.21 18.66
N ASN A 383 -10.55 -0.27 17.45
CA ASN A 383 -9.88 -0.78 16.25
C ASN A 383 -8.62 0.02 15.90
N ARG A 384 -8.64 1.33 16.08
CA ARG A 384 -7.54 2.25 15.75
C ARG A 384 -6.52 2.43 16.88
N HIS A 385 -6.73 1.81 18.05
CA HIS A 385 -5.91 1.97 19.26
C HIS A 385 -5.82 3.43 19.74
N VAL A 386 -6.95 4.13 19.79
CA VAL A 386 -7.04 5.51 20.29
C VAL A 386 -8.03 5.69 21.44
N ALA A 387 -8.73 4.64 21.86
CA ALA A 387 -9.71 4.69 22.96
C ALA A 387 -9.15 5.22 24.30
N THR A 388 -7.84 5.12 24.54
CA THR A 388 -7.18 5.69 25.73
C THR A 388 -6.78 7.17 25.57
N LEU A 389 -6.83 7.71 24.35
CA LEU A 389 -6.54 9.10 24.07
C LEU A 389 -7.75 9.99 24.40
N PRO A 390 -7.55 11.30 24.66
CA PRO A 390 -8.64 12.26 24.74
C PRO A 390 -9.53 12.21 23.50
N ALA A 391 -10.85 12.34 23.66
CA ALA A 391 -11.81 12.25 22.55
C ALA A 391 -11.47 13.19 21.36
N SER A 392 -10.91 14.37 21.63
CA SER A 392 -10.46 15.31 20.60
C SER A 392 -9.33 14.80 19.71
N GLN A 393 -8.60 13.76 20.13
CA GLN A 393 -7.51 13.13 19.38
C GLN A 393 -7.94 11.82 18.72
N GLN A 394 -9.09 11.25 19.09
CA GLN A 394 -9.56 9.98 18.54
C GLN A 394 -10.03 10.08 17.09
N GLY A 395 -10.31 11.30 16.62
CA GLY A 395 -10.62 11.59 15.22
C GLY A 395 -9.40 11.92 14.35
N ASP A 396 -8.18 11.99 14.90
CA ASP A 396 -6.97 12.36 14.17
C ASP A 396 -6.28 11.13 13.56
N PRO A 397 -6.25 10.98 12.21
CA PRO A 397 -5.62 9.83 11.57
C PRO A 397 -4.13 9.68 11.87
N ALA A 398 -3.44 10.76 12.27
CA ALA A 398 -2.04 10.69 12.68
C ALA A 398 -1.84 9.88 13.97
N GLN A 399 -2.89 9.62 14.76
CA GLN A 399 -2.82 8.81 15.98
C GLN A 399 -3.13 7.33 15.75
N TYR A 400 -3.63 6.95 14.58
CA TYR A 400 -4.16 5.60 14.37
C TYR A 400 -3.07 4.55 14.25
N TYR A 401 -3.34 3.38 14.84
CA TYR A 401 -2.52 2.17 14.73
C TYR A 401 -1.05 2.35 15.18
N LYS A 402 -0.80 3.28 16.12
CA LYS A 402 0.55 3.56 16.64
C LYS A 402 1.06 2.54 17.66
N ALA A 403 0.18 1.73 18.21
CA ALA A 403 0.52 0.67 19.16
C ALA A 403 -0.43 -0.52 19.02
N ALA A 404 -0.01 -1.67 19.56
CA ALA A 404 -0.83 -2.87 19.66
C ALA A 404 -1.51 -2.96 21.03
N PRO A 405 -2.71 -3.59 21.12
CA PRO A 405 -3.45 -4.23 20.04
C PRO A 405 -4.19 -3.22 19.15
N ALA A 406 -4.20 -3.43 17.83
CA ALA A 406 -4.93 -2.62 16.86
C ALA A 406 -5.38 -3.48 15.67
N ASN A 407 -6.30 -2.99 14.86
CA ASN A 407 -6.74 -3.67 13.65
C ASN A 407 -5.75 -3.45 12.50
N TYR A 408 -4.66 -4.21 12.51
CA TYR A 408 -3.61 -4.14 11.49
C TYR A 408 -4.07 -4.64 10.10
N TYR A 409 -5.18 -5.39 10.04
CA TYR A 409 -5.85 -5.70 8.77
C TYR A 409 -6.44 -4.42 8.14
N ALA A 410 -7.22 -3.64 8.91
CA ALA A 410 -7.76 -2.37 8.43
C ALA A 410 -6.65 -1.37 8.07
N LYS A 411 -5.62 -1.26 8.92
CA LYS A 411 -4.45 -0.41 8.65
C LYS A 411 -3.82 -0.71 7.29
N PHE A 412 -3.65 -1.99 6.94
CA PHE A 412 -3.09 -2.37 5.65
C PHE A 412 -3.91 -1.81 4.48
N TRP A 413 -5.25 -1.84 4.57
CA TRP A 413 -6.10 -1.31 3.51
C TRP A 413 -6.01 0.22 3.41
N HIS A 414 -5.95 0.96 4.53
CA HIS A 414 -5.70 2.40 4.51
C HIS A 414 -4.34 2.73 3.88
N ASP A 415 -3.26 2.05 4.30
CA ASP A 415 -1.91 2.28 3.76
C ASP A 415 -1.85 2.04 2.22
N ASN A 416 -2.80 1.28 1.68
CA ASN A 416 -2.85 0.84 0.30
C ASN A 416 -4.06 1.37 -0.50
N ALA A 417 -4.75 2.38 0.04
CA ALA A 417 -5.93 2.99 -0.56
C ALA A 417 -5.65 4.39 -1.13
N ILE A 418 -6.46 4.79 -2.11
CA ILE A 418 -6.51 6.16 -2.62
C ILE A 418 -6.83 7.09 -1.46
N ASN A 419 -6.00 8.11 -1.26
CA ASN A 419 -6.12 9.10 -0.18
C ASN A 419 -6.13 8.52 1.25
N GLY A 420 -5.71 7.27 1.43
CA GLY A 420 -5.77 6.59 2.72
C GLY A 420 -7.19 6.20 3.17
N LEU A 421 -8.18 6.21 2.26
CA LEU A 421 -9.58 5.97 2.59
C LEU A 421 -10.00 4.54 2.25
N ALA A 422 -10.35 3.75 3.26
CA ALA A 422 -10.69 2.34 3.11
C ALA A 422 -11.77 1.93 4.12
N TYR A 423 -12.71 1.08 3.67
CA TYR A 423 -13.68 0.46 4.57
C TYR A 423 -13.11 -0.86 5.12
N GLY A 424 -12.21 -0.78 6.12
CA GLY A 424 -11.50 -1.93 6.69
C GLY A 424 -12.24 -2.65 7.83
N PHE A 425 -13.19 -1.98 8.48
CA PHE A 425 -14.10 -2.52 9.50
C PHE A 425 -15.43 -1.73 9.52
N PRO A 426 -16.54 -2.21 10.12
CA PRO A 426 -17.88 -1.64 9.92
C PRO A 426 -18.08 -0.15 10.24
N TYR A 427 -17.31 0.42 11.16
CA TYR A 427 -17.36 1.84 11.52
C TYR A 427 -16.10 2.62 11.12
N ASP A 428 -15.48 2.25 10.00
CA ASP A 428 -14.35 3.00 9.46
C ASP A 428 -14.75 4.40 8.93
N ASP A 429 -16.04 4.63 8.71
CA ASP A 429 -16.61 5.92 8.33
C ASP A 429 -16.53 6.97 9.45
N VAL A 430 -16.32 6.57 10.70
CA VAL A 430 -16.01 7.50 11.81
C VAL A 430 -14.77 8.33 11.45
N ALA A 431 -14.89 9.65 11.59
CA ALA A 431 -13.91 10.63 11.16
C ALA A 431 -13.59 10.60 9.64
N GLY A 432 -14.51 10.07 8.83
CA GLY A 432 -14.43 10.11 7.36
C GLY A 432 -13.30 9.29 6.77
N GLN A 433 -12.96 8.13 7.34
CA GLN A 433 -11.84 7.31 6.88
C GLN A 433 -12.23 6.15 5.95
N SER A 434 -13.52 5.92 5.76
CA SER A 434 -14.00 4.89 4.84
C SER A 434 -13.84 5.31 3.38
N SER A 435 -13.89 4.33 2.47
CA SER A 435 -13.95 4.55 1.03
C SER A 435 -15.36 4.97 0.55
N PHE A 436 -16.13 5.64 1.40
CA PHE A 436 -17.49 6.09 1.08
C PHE A 436 -17.48 7.40 0.30
N ILE A 437 -18.26 7.43 -0.79
CA ILE A 437 -18.54 8.62 -1.58
C ILE A 437 -20.04 8.84 -1.59
N SER A 438 -20.46 10.07 -1.27
CA SER A 438 -21.85 10.52 -1.44
C SER A 438 -21.89 11.86 -2.14
N HIS A 439 -22.67 11.94 -3.22
CA HIS A 439 -22.88 13.21 -3.92
C HIS A 439 -24.18 13.26 -4.70
N GLY A 440 -24.76 14.46 -4.80
CA GLY A 440 -25.95 14.73 -5.61
C GLY A 440 -25.64 14.89 -7.10
N SER A 441 -26.65 14.81 -7.95
CA SER A 441 -26.53 15.00 -9.40
C SER A 441 -25.45 14.15 -10.07
N PRO A 442 -25.34 12.85 -9.74
CA PRO A 442 -24.32 12.00 -10.32
C PRO A 442 -24.50 11.93 -11.84
N GLN A 443 -23.38 11.88 -12.56
CA GLN A 443 -23.36 11.76 -14.01
C GLN A 443 -22.91 10.36 -14.40
N TRP A 444 -21.73 9.97 -13.92
CA TRP A 444 -21.17 8.64 -14.16
C TRP A 444 -20.37 8.14 -12.97
N LEU A 445 -20.30 6.82 -12.87
CA LEU A 445 -19.45 6.10 -11.93
C LEU A 445 -18.55 5.16 -12.72
N LEU A 446 -17.24 5.32 -12.59
CA LEU A 446 -16.28 4.35 -13.08
C LEU A 446 -16.00 3.33 -11.99
N VAL A 447 -15.98 2.03 -12.33
CA VAL A 447 -15.55 0.97 -11.42
C VAL A 447 -14.43 0.16 -12.07
N ALA A 448 -13.24 0.25 -11.49
CA ALA A 448 -12.06 -0.48 -11.96
C ALA A 448 -11.95 -1.84 -11.28
N VAL A 449 -11.86 -2.91 -12.07
CA VAL A 449 -11.66 -4.29 -11.61
C VAL A 449 -10.24 -4.72 -11.93
N GLY A 450 -9.42 -4.90 -10.90
CA GLY A 450 -8.00 -5.17 -11.02
C GLY A 450 -7.57 -6.60 -10.70
N TRP A 451 -6.38 -6.93 -11.18
CA TRP A 451 -5.65 -8.15 -10.85
C TRP A 451 -4.22 -7.81 -10.50
#